data_AF-A0A067QL24-F1
#
_entry.id   AF-A0A067QL24-F1
#
_cell.length_a   1.000
_cell.length_b   1.000
_cell.length_c   1.000
_cell.angle_alpha   90.00
_cell.angle_beta   90.00
_cell.angle_gamma   90.00
#
_symmetry.space_group_name_H-M   'P 1'
#
loop_
_entity.id
_entity.type
_entity.pdbx_description
1 polymer ?
#
loop_
_entity_poly.entity_id
_entity_poly.type
_entity_poly.pdbx_seq_one_letter_code
_entity_poly.pdbx_strand_id
1 'polypeptide(L)'
;MPVVVPILRLSLLFLNVYETFKTVRLPPPSRRNGGRPSIRAMTQRKRDMKGCLAVWIVWCCFALYERTLDGIVCIFVPFYNEIKSVVLLFMLLTRARGAEPIYLHVLRPIIKPHVILLDSLLEVIASLGDFLLLLVSVVVE
;
A
#
# COMPACT_ATOMS: atom_id res chain seq x y z
N MET A 1 4.80 2.31 -24.71
CA MET A 1 4.40 0.88 -24.65
C MET A 1 2.99 0.73 -24.06
N PRO A 2 1.94 0.67 -24.89
CA PRO A 2 0.54 0.67 -24.42
C PRO A 2 0.16 -0.56 -23.58
N VAL A 3 0.92 -1.67 -23.69
CA VAL A 3 0.59 -2.94 -23.02
C VAL A 3 1.48 -3.23 -21.80
N VAL A 4 2.75 -2.79 -21.82
CA VAL A 4 3.72 -3.12 -20.76
C VAL A 4 3.37 -2.45 -19.44
N VAL A 5 3.08 -1.14 -19.46
CA VAL A 5 2.72 -0.36 -18.27
C VAL A 5 1.47 -0.91 -17.56
N PRO A 6 0.33 -1.19 -18.23
CA PRO A 6 -0.83 -1.74 -17.55
C PRO A 6 -0.60 -3.15 -16.99
N ILE A 7 0.17 -4.01 -17.68
CA ILE A 7 0.54 -5.33 -17.14
C ILE A 7 1.37 -5.16 -15.86
N LEU A 8 2.36 -4.28 -15.86
CA LEU A 8 3.17 -4.00 -14.67
C LEU A 8 2.29 -3.50 -13.52
N ARG A 9 1.35 -2.59 -13.78
CA ARG A 9 0.41 -2.09 -12.76
C ARG A 9 -0.47 -3.20 -12.19
N LEU A 10 -1.04 -4.05 -13.05
CA LEU A 10 -1.87 -5.18 -12.62
C LEU A 10 -1.06 -6.18 -11.79
N SER A 11 0.16 -6.50 -12.23
CA SER A 11 1.04 -7.41 -11.49
C SER A 11 1.43 -6.85 -10.12
N LEU A 12 1.73 -5.55 -10.03
CA LEU A 12 2.08 -4.90 -8.78
C LEU A 12 0.89 -4.85 -7.83
N LEU A 13 -0.30 -4.51 -8.35
CA LEU A 13 -1.54 -4.54 -7.57
C LEU A 13 -1.81 -5.96 -7.04
N PHE A 14 -1.71 -6.97 -7.90
CA PHE A 14 -1.91 -8.37 -7.51
C PHE A 14 -0.94 -8.80 -6.41
N LEU A 15 0.34 -8.49 -6.55
CA LEU A 15 1.36 -8.80 -5.54
C LEU A 15 1.12 -8.06 -4.22
N ASN A 16 0.73 -6.78 -4.28
CA ASN A 16 0.40 -6.00 -3.08
C ASN A 16 -0.79 -6.61 -2.34
N VAL A 17 -1.86 -6.97 -3.06
CA VAL A 17 -3.03 -7.63 -2.48
C VAL A 17 -2.67 -8.98 -1.88
N TYR A 18 -1.92 -9.81 -2.62
CA TYR A 18 -1.49 -11.13 -2.14
C TYR A 18 -0.66 -11.04 -0.85
N GLU A 19 0.22 -10.04 -0.75
CA GLU A 19 1.09 -9.88 0.41
C GLU A 19 0.38 -9.23 1.59
N THR A 20 -0.56 -8.32 1.35
CA THR A 20 -1.49 -7.87 2.40
C THR A 20 -2.28 -9.05 2.96
N PHE A 21 -2.82 -9.90 2.09
CA PHE A 21 -3.53 -11.11 2.52
C PHE A 21 -2.66 -12.05 3.36
N LYS A 22 -1.42 -12.29 2.92
CA LYS A 22 -0.47 -13.14 3.64
C LYS A 22 -0.07 -12.54 5.00
N THR A 23 0.16 -11.24 5.09
CA THR A 23 0.62 -10.56 6.31
C THR A 23 -0.50 -10.36 7.35
N VAL A 24 -1.75 -10.23 6.91
CA VAL A 24 -2.92 -10.13 7.80
C VAL A 24 -3.18 -11.46 8.51
N ARG A 25 -2.90 -12.60 7.87
CA ARG A 25 -3.05 -13.92 8.49
C ARG A 25 -2.15 -14.09 9.73
N LEU A 26 -2.69 -14.75 10.76
CA LEU A 26 -1.94 -15.04 11.99
C LEU A 26 -0.83 -16.06 11.71
N PRO A 27 0.34 -15.92 12.34
CA PRO A 27 1.41 -16.90 12.20
C PRO A 27 1.00 -18.25 12.80
N PRO A 28 1.49 -19.37 12.26
CA PRO A 28 1.10 -20.70 12.69
C PRO A 28 1.39 -20.92 14.18
N PRO A 29 0.52 -21.66 14.88
CA PRO A 29 0.67 -21.93 16.30
C PRO A 29 1.92 -22.76 16.57
N SER A 30 2.70 -22.40 17.59
CA SER A 30 3.88 -23.18 17.98
C SER A 30 3.47 -24.33 18.90
N ARG A 31 3.85 -25.56 18.53
CA ARG A 31 3.67 -26.77 19.39
C ARG A 31 4.31 -26.60 20.77
N ARG A 32 5.40 -25.82 20.86
CA ARG A 32 6.15 -25.59 22.10
C ARG A 32 5.45 -24.61 23.07
N ASN A 33 4.50 -23.80 22.59
CA ASN A 33 3.90 -22.71 23.36
C ASN A 33 2.39 -22.90 23.59
N GLY A 34 1.93 -24.15 23.71
CA GLY A 34 0.52 -24.47 23.96
C GLY A 34 -0.43 -23.95 22.88
N GLY A 35 0.01 -23.93 21.62
CA GLY A 35 -0.81 -23.42 20.50
C GLY A 35 -0.80 -21.90 20.32
N ARG A 36 -0.06 -21.14 21.14
CA ARG A 36 0.09 -19.68 20.94
C ARG A 36 1.25 -19.38 19.98
N PRO A 37 1.13 -18.34 19.12
CA PRO A 37 2.23 -17.91 18.26
C PRO A 37 3.39 -17.37 19.10
N SER A 38 4.63 -17.52 18.61
CA SER A 38 5.81 -17.04 19.33
C SER A 38 5.89 -15.51 19.30
N ILE A 39 6.48 -14.91 20.34
CA ILE A 39 6.68 -13.45 20.43
C ILE A 39 7.49 -12.95 19.21
N ARG A 40 8.49 -13.72 18.77
CA ARG A 40 9.29 -13.41 17.57
C ARG A 40 8.45 -13.42 16.28
N ALA A 41 7.53 -14.37 16.13
CA ALA A 41 6.65 -14.40 14.95
C ALA A 41 5.68 -13.22 14.95
N MET A 42 5.18 -12.81 16.12
CA MET A 42 4.31 -11.65 16.26
C MET A 42 5.04 -10.33 15.96
N THR A 43 6.29 -10.18 16.44
CA THR A 43 7.09 -8.98 16.15
C THR A 43 7.50 -8.92 14.68
N GLN A 44 7.82 -10.05 14.06
CA GLN A 44 8.10 -10.12 12.62
C GLN A 44 6.87 -9.71 11.79
N ARG A 45 5.69 -10.25 12.10
CA ARG A 45 4.43 -9.87 11.43
C ARG A 45 4.17 -8.37 11.51
N LYS A 46 4.40 -7.75 12.67
CA LYS A 46 4.23 -6.29 12.83
C LYS A 46 5.19 -5.50 11.96
N ARG A 47 6.42 -5.99 11.74
CA ARG A 47 7.38 -5.35 10.82
C ARG A 47 6.95 -5.54 9.37
N ASP A 48 6.60 -6.76 8.97
CA ASP A 48 6.15 -7.08 7.61
C ASP A 48 4.89 -6.28 7.23
N MET A 49 3.97 -6.09 8.17
CA MET A 49 2.77 -5.28 7.97
C MET A 49 3.10 -3.80 7.75
N LYS A 50 4.08 -3.24 8.48
CA LYS A 50 4.56 -1.87 8.22
C LYS A 50 5.20 -1.74 6.84
N GLY A 51 6.00 -2.72 6.44
CA GLY A 51 6.59 -2.75 5.10
C GLY A 51 5.54 -2.83 4.00
N CYS A 52 4.51 -3.65 4.20
CA CYS A 52 3.39 -3.75 3.26
C CYS A 52 2.62 -2.42 3.14
N LEU A 53 2.34 -1.75 4.25
CA LEU A 53 1.72 -0.42 4.23
C LEU A 53 2.59 0.63 3.52
N ALA A 54 3.91 0.60 3.74
CA ALA A 54 4.82 1.52 3.06
C ALA A 54 4.77 1.34 1.53
N VAL A 55 4.71 0.10 1.04
CA VAL A 55 4.56 -0.20 -0.39
C VAL A 55 3.24 0.37 -0.94
N TRP A 56 2.14 0.21 -0.21
CA TRP A 56 0.85 0.79 -0.60
C TRP A 56 0.88 2.31 -0.69
N ILE A 57 1.50 2.99 0.28
CA ILE A 57 1.59 4.45 0.27
C ILE A 57 2.44 4.91 -0.92
N VAL A 58 3.61 4.32 -1.13
CA VAL A 58 4.49 4.65 -2.27
C VAL A 58 3.75 4.41 -3.59
N TRP A 59 2.99 3.31 -3.70
CA TRP A 59 2.17 3.02 -4.86
C TRP A 59 1.10 4.07 -5.13
N CYS A 60 0.34 4.45 -4.09
CA CYS A 60 -0.69 5.46 -4.21
C CYS A 60 -0.11 6.82 -4.62
N CYS A 61 1.04 7.21 -4.05
CA CYS A 61 1.74 8.43 -4.44
C CYS A 61 2.20 8.38 -5.91
N PHE A 62 2.77 7.26 -6.35
CA PHE A 62 3.17 7.07 -7.74
C PHE A 62 1.96 7.11 -8.69
N ALA A 63 0.87 6.43 -8.35
CA ALA A 63 -0.36 6.44 -9.13
C ALA A 63 -1.02 7.82 -9.21
N LEU A 64 -0.95 8.61 -8.14
CA LEU A 64 -1.43 10.00 -8.13
C LEU A 64 -0.56 10.87 -9.04
N TYR A 65 0.76 10.76 -8.92
CA TYR A 65 1.73 11.46 -9.76
C TYR A 65 1.52 11.16 -11.25
N GLU A 66 1.34 9.88 -11.61
CA GLU A 66 1.03 9.50 -12.99
C GLU A 66 -0.30 10.09 -13.47
N ARG A 67 -1.32 10.20 -12.63
CA ARG A 67 -2.60 10.80 -13.06
C ARG A 67 -2.51 12.31 -13.28
N THR A 68 -1.70 13.02 -12.51
CA THR A 68 -1.65 14.49 -12.52
C THR A 68 -0.56 15.05 -13.43
N LEU A 69 0.60 14.39 -13.50
CA LEU A 69 1.81 14.96 -14.12
C LEU A 69 2.21 14.28 -15.43
N ASP A 70 1.64 13.13 -15.80
CA ASP A 70 2.00 12.41 -17.03
C ASP A 70 1.81 13.26 -18.30
N GLY A 71 0.72 14.04 -18.38
CA GLY A 71 0.48 14.93 -19.52
C GLY A 71 1.48 16.07 -19.64
N ILE A 72 1.97 16.61 -18.52
CA ILE A 72 2.91 17.74 -18.49
C ILE A 72 4.33 17.24 -18.74
N VAL A 73 4.72 16.14 -18.10
CA VAL A 73 6.08 15.59 -18.16
C VAL A 73 6.38 14.96 -19.52
N CYS A 74 5.39 14.35 -20.18
CA CYS A 74 5.56 13.76 -21.51
C CYS A 74 5.96 14.78 -22.59
N ILE A 75 5.60 16.06 -22.43
CA ILE A 75 5.98 17.14 -23.36
C ILE A 75 7.45 17.52 -23.18
N PHE A 76 7.96 17.45 -21.95
CA PHE A 76 9.31 17.90 -21.60
C PHE A 76 10.39 16.81 -21.75
N VAL A 77 10.06 15.55 -21.45
CA VAL A 77 11.03 14.47 -21.37
C VAL A 77 10.80 13.43 -22.46
N PRO A 78 11.65 13.36 -23.49
CA PRO A 78 11.60 12.26 -24.46
C PRO A 78 11.88 10.92 -23.75
N PHE A 79 11.20 9.85 -24.16
CA PHE A 79 11.28 8.50 -23.56
C PHE A 79 10.74 8.34 -22.14
N TYR A 80 9.93 9.28 -21.64
CA TYR A 80 9.32 9.18 -20.31
C TYR A 80 8.56 7.85 -20.05
N ASN A 81 7.92 7.30 -21.09
CA ASN A 81 7.21 6.02 -20.99
C ASN A 81 8.12 4.81 -20.69
N GLU A 82 9.39 4.84 -21.11
CA GLU A 82 10.36 3.78 -20.80
C GLU A 82 10.94 3.97 -19.40
N ILE A 83 11.22 5.21 -19.00
CA ILE A 83 11.64 5.51 -17.62
C ILE A 83 10.55 5.07 -16.63
N LYS A 84 9.29 5.35 -16.95
CA LYS A 84 8.12 4.91 -16.20
C LYS A 84 8.07 3.38 -16.04
N SER A 85 8.29 2.63 -17.11
CA SER A 85 8.27 1.16 -17.05
C SER A 85 9.41 0.61 -16.19
N VAL A 86 10.61 1.22 -16.25
CA VAL A 86 11.75 0.88 -15.39
C VAL A 86 11.47 1.20 -13.92
N VAL A 87 10.84 2.34 -13.61
CA VAL A 87 10.47 2.70 -12.23
C VAL A 87 9.44 1.71 -11.68
N LEU A 88 8.42 1.37 -12.46
CA LEU A 88 7.43 0.36 -12.09
C LEU A 88 8.07 -1.01 -11.87
N LEU A 89 8.98 -1.42 -12.76
CA LEU A 89 9.72 -2.67 -12.63
C LEU A 89 10.62 -2.67 -11.39
N PHE A 90 11.32 -1.58 -11.13
CA PHE A 90 12.14 -1.41 -9.94
C PHE A 90 11.29 -1.54 -8.66
N MET A 91 10.11 -0.93 -8.66
CA MET A 91 9.19 -1.01 -7.52
C MET A 91 8.61 -2.43 -7.34
N LEU A 92 8.35 -3.13 -8.45
CA LEU A 92 7.92 -4.53 -8.47
C LEU A 92 9.01 -5.47 -7.92
N LEU A 93 10.29 -5.21 -8.20
CA LEU A 93 11.42 -6.04 -7.76
C LEU A 93 11.85 -5.75 -6.32
N THR A 94 11.96 -4.47 -5.95
CA THR A 94 12.49 -4.06 -4.63
C THR A 94 11.44 -4.05 -3.53
N ARG A 95 10.15 -3.92 -3.89
CA ARG A 95 8.98 -4.03 -3.01
C ARG A 95 9.20 -3.41 -1.63
N ALA A 96 9.00 -4.17 -0.54
CA ALA A 96 9.06 -3.68 0.82
C ALA A 96 10.46 -3.15 1.19
N ARG A 97 11.54 -3.80 0.71
CA ARG A 97 12.92 -3.37 1.01
C ARG A 97 13.27 -2.03 0.37
N GLY A 98 12.68 -1.71 -0.79
CA GLY A 98 12.84 -0.42 -1.47
C GLY A 98 11.85 0.65 -1.01
N ALA A 99 10.60 0.27 -0.73
CA ALA A 99 9.56 1.21 -0.35
C ALA A 99 9.70 1.74 1.09
N GLU A 100 10.20 0.93 2.03
CA GLU A 100 10.43 1.37 3.41
C GLU A 100 11.36 2.59 3.53
N PRO A 101 12.58 2.61 2.94
CA PRO A 101 13.44 3.78 3.04
C PRO A 101 12.86 5.01 2.33
N ILE A 102 12.17 4.83 1.19
CA ILE A 102 11.47 5.91 0.49
C ILE A 102 10.39 6.51 1.39
N TYR A 103 9.60 5.65 2.05
CA TYR A 103 8.60 6.10 2.98
C TYR A 103 9.21 6.87 4.15
N LEU A 104 10.25 6.33 4.76
CA LEU A 104 10.85 6.92 5.97
C LEU A 104 11.56 8.26 5.69
N HIS A 105 12.22 8.41 4.54
CA HIS A 105 13.01 9.61 4.25
C HIS A 105 12.25 10.68 3.47
N VAL A 106 11.33 10.29 2.57
CA VAL A 106 10.65 11.23 1.68
C VAL A 106 9.22 11.48 2.13
N LEU A 107 8.43 10.42 2.28
CA LEU A 107 6.99 10.57 2.52
C LEU A 107 6.66 10.91 3.97
N ARG A 108 7.35 10.29 4.93
CA ARG A 108 7.13 10.51 6.36
C ARG A 108 7.23 11.98 6.79
N PRO A 109 8.25 12.78 6.42
CA PRO A 109 8.29 14.19 6.82
C PRO A 109 7.14 15.00 6.23
N ILE A 110 6.67 14.66 5.03
CA ILE A 110 5.55 15.33 4.37
C ILE A 110 4.21 14.94 5.02
N ILE A 111 4.04 13.66 5.37
CA ILE A 111 2.78 13.14 5.92
C ILE A 111 2.63 13.47 7.41
N LYS A 112 3.72 13.44 8.18
CA LYS A 112 3.71 13.67 9.64
C LYS A 112 2.90 14.88 10.11
N PRO A 113 3.01 16.09 9.51
CA PRO A 113 2.20 17.24 9.93
C PRO A 113 0.70 17.06 9.70
N HIS A 114 0.30 16.20 8.75
CA HIS A 114 -1.10 15.97 8.39
C HIS A 114 -1.72 14.77 9.10
N VAL A 115 -1.00 14.06 9.97
CA VAL A 115 -1.49 12.84 10.64
C VAL A 115 -2.79 13.09 11.40
N ILE A 116 -2.90 14.22 12.12
CA ILE A 116 -4.12 14.54 12.89
C ILE A 116 -5.33 14.69 11.97
N LEU A 117 -5.15 15.35 10.82
CA LEU A 117 -6.21 15.51 9.82
C LEU A 117 -6.56 14.19 9.14
N LEU A 118 -5.57 13.34 8.89
CA LEU A 118 -5.79 12.03 8.29
C LEU A 118 -6.53 11.10 9.24
N ASP A 119 -6.16 11.07 10.52
CA ASP A 119 -6.80 10.25 11.54
C ASP A 119 -8.27 10.68 11.74
N SER A 120 -8.55 11.99 11.78
CA SER A 120 -9.92 12.49 11.90
C SER A 120 -10.78 12.21 10.67
N LEU A 121 -10.23 12.36 9.46
CA LEU A 121 -10.92 11.98 8.23
C LEU A 121 -11.23 10.47 8.21
N LEU A 122 -10.31 9.63 8.68
CA LEU A 122 -10.50 8.18 8.72
C LEU A 122 -11.59 7.79 9.72
N GLU A 123 -11.67 8.46 10.87
CA GLU A 123 -12.74 8.28 11.85
C GLU A 123 -14.11 8.71 11.30
N VAL A 124 -14.18 9.82 10.56
CA VAL A 124 -15.40 10.23 9.87
C VAL A 124 -15.82 9.21 8.82
N ILE A 125 -14.89 8.69 8.02
CA ILE A 125 -15.19 7.66 7.02
C ILE A 125 -15.65 6.36 7.69
N ALA A 126 -15.02 5.96 8.80
CA ALA A 126 -15.41 4.77 9.55
C ALA A 126 -16.82 4.89 10.13
N SER A 127 -17.13 6.01 10.79
CA SER A 127 -18.47 6.26 11.35
C SER A 127 -19.55 6.34 10.27
N LEU A 128 -19.25 6.94 9.13
CA LEU A 128 -20.15 6.91 7.96
C LEU A 128 -20.34 5.49 7.42
N GLY A 129 -19.28 4.69 7.36
CA GLY A 129 -19.34 3.28 6.95
C GLY A 129 -20.22 2.45 7.88
N ASP A 130 -20.04 2.59 9.19
CA ASP A 130 -20.85 1.90 10.21
C ASP A 130 -22.32 2.31 10.09
N PHE A 131 -22.61 3.61 9.92
CA PHE A 131 -23.96 4.10 9.71
C PHE A 131 -24.61 3.52 8.44
N LEU A 132 -23.88 3.47 7.32
CA LEU A 132 -24.37 2.89 6.07
C LEU A 132 -24.64 1.39 6.22
N LEU A 133 -23.77 0.64 6.90
CA LEU A 133 -23.98 -0.78 7.15
C LEU A 133 -25.22 -1.02 8.01
N LEU A 134 -25.46 -0.19 9.03
CA LEU A 134 -26.67 -0.25 9.85
C LEU A 134 -27.92 0.02 9.01
N LEU A 135 -27.90 1.07 8.17
CA LEU A 135 -29.02 1.35 7.27
C LEU A 135 -29.31 0.16 6.33
N VAL A 136 -28.27 -0.43 5.74
CA VAL A 136 -28.43 -1.61 4.88
C VAL A 136 -29.02 -2.78 5.67
N SER A 137 -28.57 -3.03 6.90
CA SER A 137 -29.13 -4.12 7.72
C SER A 137 -30.61 -3.90 8.06
N VAL A 138 -31.03 -2.67 8.32
CA VAL A 138 -32.44 -2.34 8.62
C VAL A 138 -33.34 -2.43 7.40
N VAL A 139 -32.82 -2.15 6.20
CA VAL A 139 -33.60 -2.28 4.94
C VAL A 139 -33.75 -3.74 4.50
N VAL A 140 -32.86 -4.63 4.97
CA VAL A 140 -32.85 -6.06 4.61
C VAL A 140 -33.74 -6.90 5.53
N GLU A 141 -34.09 -6.42 6.73
CA GLU A 141 -35.13 -6.98 7.61
C GLU A 141 -36.54 -6.52 7.22
#